data_AF-A0A4Q7KLK1-F1
#
_entry.id   AF-A0A4Q7KLK1-F1
#
_cell.length_a   1.000
_cell.length_b   1.000
_cell.length_c   1.000
_cell.angle_alpha   90.00
_cell.angle_beta   90.00
_cell.angle_gamma   90.00
#
_symmetry.space_group_name_H-M   'P 1'
#
loop_
_entity.id
_entity.type
_entity.pdbx_description
1 polymer ?
#
loop_
_entity_poly.entity_id
_entity_poly.type
_entity_poly.pdbx_seq_one_letter_code
_entity_poly.pdbx_strand_id
1 'polypeptide(L)' 'MPENPELTRTWTIEGEIPMTFTVHQPAVTVRYGDGQEVTLDPKQVRELYDRFWTVVNTFDRALLD' A
#
# COMPACT_ATOMS: atom_id res chain seq x y z
N MET A 1 -24.70 -14.51 2.88
CA MET A 1 -23.42 -14.11 3.52
C MET A 1 -23.33 -12.60 3.36
N PRO A 2 -23.07 -11.80 4.41
CA PRO A 2 -22.98 -10.37 4.22
C PRO A 2 -21.73 -10.08 3.37
N GLU A 3 -21.98 -9.26 2.37
CA GLU A 3 -21.07 -8.78 1.35
C GLU A 3 -20.02 -7.95 2.09
N ASN A 4 -18.78 -8.43 2.16
CA ASN A 4 -17.71 -7.70 2.81
C ASN A 4 -17.38 -6.52 1.89
N PRO A 5 -17.72 -5.26 2.24
CA PRO A 5 -17.63 -4.17 1.29
C PRO A 5 -16.17 -3.96 0.93
N GLU A 6 -15.85 -4.11 -0.35
CA GLU A 6 -14.52 -3.83 -0.89
C GLU A 6 -14.16 -2.39 -0.55
N LEU A 7 -13.09 -2.21 0.24
CA LEU A 7 -12.67 -0.90 0.68
C LEU A 7 -11.58 -0.41 -0.26
N THR A 8 -11.97 0.37 -1.27
CA THR A 8 -11.02 1.04 -2.15
C THR A 8 -10.45 2.28 -1.46
N ARG A 9 -9.12 2.40 -1.46
CA ARG A 9 -8.39 3.57 -0.97
C ARG A 9 -7.34 3.97 -2.02
N THR A 10 -7.48 5.17 -2.54
CA THR A 10 -6.50 5.75 -3.47
C THR A 10 -5.64 6.74 -2.71
N TRP A 11 -4.33 6.58 -2.76
CA TRP A 11 -3.37 7.53 -2.22
C TRP A 11 -2.57 8.15 -3.36
N THR A 12 -2.49 9.47 -3.35
CA THR A 12 -1.69 10.24 -4.31
C THR A 12 -0.69 11.05 -3.51
N ILE A 13 0.59 10.92 -3.85
CA ILE A 13 1.66 11.79 -3.37
C ILE A 13 1.84 12.89 -4.43
N GLU A 14 1.96 14.15 -3.99
CA GLU A 14 2.10 15.28 -4.89
C GLU A 14 3.37 15.13 -5.76
N GLY A 15 3.21 15.28 -7.08
CA GLY A 15 4.31 15.10 -8.05
C GLY A 15 4.57 13.66 -8.49
N GLU A 16 3.87 12.68 -7.93
CA GLU A 16 4.05 11.26 -8.28
C GLU A 16 2.84 10.64 -9.01
N ILE A 17 3.11 9.54 -9.70
CA ILE A 17 2.07 8.69 -10.29
C ILE A 17 1.22 8.09 -9.14
N PRO A 18 -0.12 8.16 -9.21
CA PRO A 18 -0.98 7.73 -8.12
C PRO A 18 -0.85 6.23 -7.83
N MET A 19 -0.89 5.86 -6.55
CA MET A 19 -0.87 4.46 -6.12
C MET A 19 -2.23 4.10 -5.53
N THR A 20 -2.92 3.16 -6.17
CA THR A 20 -4.25 2.71 -5.73
C THR A 20 -4.13 1.40 -4.97
N PHE A 21 -4.76 1.33 -3.81
CA PHE A 21 -4.89 0.10 -3.03
C PHE A 21 -6.37 -0.27 -2.89
N THR A 22 -6.71 -1.49 -3.24
CA THR A 22 -8.06 -2.01 -3.05
C THR A 22 -8.03 -3.17 -2.08
N VAL A 23 -8.76 -3.03 -0.98
CA VAL A 23 -8.77 -4.02 0.10
C VAL A 23 -9.98 -4.93 -0.09
N HIS A 24 -9.71 -6.20 -0.40
CA HIS A 24 -10.69 -7.26 -0.57
C HIS A 24 -10.33 -8.40 0.37
N GLN A 25 -10.84 -8.43 1.60
CA GLN A 25 -10.36 -9.39 2.61
C GLN A 25 -10.45 -10.85 2.10
N PRO A 26 -9.37 -11.66 2.20
CA PRO A 26 -8.10 -11.41 2.91
C PRO A 26 -6.97 -10.79 2.07
N ALA A 27 -7.22 -10.41 0.81
CA ALA A 27 -6.21 -9.88 -0.11
C ALA A 27 -6.24 -8.35 -0.24
N VAL A 28 -5.16 -7.80 -0.81
CA VAL A 28 -5.08 -6.39 -1.21
C VAL A 28 -4.57 -6.35 -2.64
N THR A 29 -5.19 -5.57 -3.51
CA THR A 29 -4.63 -5.27 -4.83
C THR A 29 -3.94 -3.91 -4.81
N VAL A 30 -2.82 -3.81 -5.53
CA VAL A 30 -2.03 -2.60 -5.66
C VAL A 30 -1.84 -2.29 -7.14
N ARG A 31 -2.06 -1.02 -7.52
CA ARG A 31 -1.84 -0.53 -8.88
C ARG A 31 -1.09 0.79 -8.85
N TYR A 32 -0.05 0.91 -9.67
CA TYR A 32 0.75 2.13 -9.82
C TYR A 32 0.41 2.81 -11.15
N GLY A 33 -0.28 3.95 -11.09
CA GLY A 33 -0.81 4.65 -12.26
C GLY A 33 -1.78 3.78 -13.06
N ASP A 34 -1.54 3.72 -14.37
CA ASP A 34 -2.24 2.81 -15.31
C ASP A 34 -1.49 1.48 -15.52
N GLY A 35 -0.53 1.18 -14.63
CA GLY A 35 0.23 -0.06 -14.66
C GLY A 35 -0.59 -1.30 -14.31
N GLN A 36 0.08 -2.44 -14.31
CA GLN A 36 -0.52 -3.71 -13.94
C GLN A 36 -0.99 -3.70 -12.48
N GLU A 37 -2.21 -4.19 -12.26
CA GLU A 37 -2.70 -4.49 -10.91
C GLU A 37 -2.11 -5.80 -10.40
N VAL A 38 -1.58 -5.78 -9.18
CA VAL A 38 -0.98 -6.93 -8.51
C VAL A 38 -1.75 -7.25 -7.25
N THR A 39 -2.17 -8.50 -7.09
CA THR A 39 -2.79 -9.00 -5.86
C THR A 39 -1.71 -9.45 -4.88
N LEU A 40 -1.80 -8.97 -3.64
CA LEU A 40 -0.95 -9.34 -2.52
C LEU A 40 -1.75 -10.19 -1.54
N ASP A 41 -1.14 -11.28 -1.10
CA ASP A 41 -1.65 -12.08 0.01
C ASP A 41 -1.36 -11.41 1.38
N PRO A 42 -1.99 -11.86 2.49
CA PRO A 42 -1.75 -11.28 3.82
C PRO A 42 -0.28 -11.21 4.26
N LYS A 43 0.55 -12.18 3.85
CA LYS A 43 1.97 -12.22 4.20
C LYS A 43 2.73 -11.12 3.44
N GLN A 44 2.47 -10.99 2.15
CA GLN A 44 3.07 -9.96 1.30
C GLN A 44 2.66 -8.55 1.71
N VAL A 45 1.40 -8.37 2.15
CA VAL A 45 0.93 -7.09 2.73
C VAL A 45 1.74 -6.72 3.97
N ARG A 46 1.99 -7.69 4.85
CA ARG A 46 2.81 -7.46 6.06
C ARG A 46 4.26 -7.13 5.72
N GLU A 47 4.86 -7.87 4.78
CA GLU A 47 6.23 -7.59 4.33
C GLU A 47 6.36 -6.19 3.69
N LEU A 48 5.35 -5.75 2.93
CA LEU A 48 5.32 -4.41 2.36
C LEU A 48 5.26 -3.33 3.45
N TYR A 49 4.43 -3.53 4.47
CA TYR A 49 4.36 -2.64 5.63
C TYR A 49 5.71 -2.52 6.35
N ASP A 50 6.38 -3.64 6.63
CA ASP A 50 7.68 -3.64 7.33
C ASP A 50 8.77 -2.88 6.53
N ARG A 51 8.73 -2.98 5.19
CA ARG A 51 9.64 -2.24 4.30
C ARG A 51 9.37 -0.74 4.34
N PHE A 52 8.10 -0.32 4.26
CA PHE A 52 7.76 1.10 4.39
C PHE A 52 8.15 1.66 5.75
N TRP A 53 7.90 0.91 6.81
CA TRP A 53 8.31 1.30 8.17
C TRP A 53 9.82 1.51 8.28
N THR A 54 10.62 0.64 7.65
CA THR A 54 12.08 0.78 7.61
C THR A 54 12.52 2.06 6.90
N VAL A 55 11.89 2.39 5.77
CA VAL A 55 12.17 3.63 5.03
C VAL A 55 11.83 4.86 5.89
N VAL A 56 10.64 4.90 6.50
CA VAL A 56 10.21 6.01 7.36
C VAL A 56 11.18 6.22 8.52
N ASN A 57 11.55 5.15 9.23
CA ASN A 57 12.53 5.25 10.34
C ASN A 57 13.91 5.74 9.89
N THR A 58 14.31 5.45 8.65
CA THR A 58 15.58 5.93 8.11
C THR A 58 15.54 7.45 7.91
N PHE A 59 14.43 7.98 7.39
CA PHE A 59 14.23 9.43 7.26
C PHE A 59 14.11 10.11 8.62
N ASP A 60 13.33 9.55 9.56
CA ASP A 60 13.15 10.14 10.88
C ASP A 60 14.48 10.28 11.64
N ARG A 61 15.38 9.29 11.51
CA ARG A 61 16.73 9.39 12.08
C ARG A 61 17.56 10.48 11.42
N ALA A 62 17.52 10.57 10.09
CA ALA A 62 18.26 11.59 9.35
C ALA A 62 17.75 13.02 9.59
N LEU A 63 16.52 13.20 10.08
CA LEU A 63 15.94 14.50 10.45
C LEU A 63 16.24 14.92 11.89
N LEU A 64 16.75 14.01 12.73
CA LEU A 64 17.10 14.27 14.13
C LEU A 64 18.60 14.52 14.36
N ASP A 65 19.43 14.28 13.33
CA ASP A 65 20.87 14.59 13.29
C ASP A 65 21.12 15.97 12.63
#